data_AF-A0A2A4Z454-F1
#
_entry.id   AF-A0A2A4Z454-F1
#
_cell.length_a   1.000
_cell.length_b   1.000
_cell.length_c   1.000
_cell.angle_alpha   90.00
_cell.angle_beta   90.00
_cell.angle_gamma   90.00
#
_symmetry.space_group_name_H-M   'P 1'
#
loop_
_entity.id
_entity.type
_entity.pdbx_description
1 polymer ?
#
loop_
_entity_poly.entity_id
_entity_poly.type
_entity_poly.pdbx_seq_one_letter_code
_entity_poly.pdbx_strand_id
1 'polypeptide(L)'
;MVMYIHFRKDWTEFKWDSGILLPYVSKARELQGRLIGRMEGIGFKLREEAVLYTLTEDIVKSSEIEGEILNPEEVRSSVARRLGMDISGLPEANRDVEGVVAMMMDATQNFQLELTKTRMCGWHNALFPTGYSGLYKITVAQYRGNKDGPMQVVSGAMGKERVHYVAPEADRLETEMNKFIEWFNANDSMDSLIKSAIAHLWFVSIHPFDDGNGRMARAIGDKQLARADKTNQRFYSMSSQISKHKKGYNNMLEATQKGNMDVTTWLVWYLERLIESLEVTNETLSKILLKAKFWENHQQTQFNARQLHMVNKLQDDFYGKLSSSKWAKMNNVTSRTALNDIEDLMQKGVLKPTEEKGRSTNYVLILPVLE
;
A
#
# COMPACT_ATOMS: atom_id res chain seq x y z
N MET A 1 -30.66 9.02 20.44
CA MET A 1 -29.29 9.58 20.31
C MET A 1 -28.39 8.44 19.86
N VAL A 2 -27.65 8.60 18.77
CA VAL A 2 -26.70 7.55 18.32
C VAL A 2 -25.57 7.46 19.36
N MET A 3 -25.29 6.25 19.84
CA MET A 3 -24.25 6.01 20.84
C MET A 3 -22.99 5.55 20.13
N TYR A 4 -21.93 6.35 20.18
CA TYR A 4 -20.63 6.04 19.62
C TYR A 4 -19.73 5.30 20.60
N ILE A 5 -18.72 4.58 20.09
CA ILE A 5 -17.80 3.75 20.88
C ILE A 5 -17.11 4.49 22.04
N HIS A 6 -16.78 5.77 21.86
CA HIS A 6 -16.10 6.58 22.87
C HIS A 6 -17.01 7.11 23.99
N PHE A 7 -18.32 6.85 23.93
CA PHE A 7 -19.27 7.08 25.03
C PHE A 7 -19.45 5.86 25.93
N ARG A 8 -18.90 4.71 25.55
CA ARG A 8 -19.01 3.49 26.34
C ARG A 8 -18.09 3.53 27.54
N LYS A 9 -18.49 2.85 28.63
CA LYS A 9 -17.68 2.76 29.86
C LYS A 9 -16.38 1.97 29.64
N ASP A 10 -16.43 0.99 28.74
CA ASP A 10 -15.32 0.13 28.32
C ASP A 10 -14.53 0.73 27.15
N TRP A 11 -14.61 2.04 26.90
CA TRP A 11 -13.87 2.69 25.82
C TRP A 11 -12.37 2.36 25.92
N THR A 12 -11.76 1.99 24.80
CA THR A 12 -10.37 1.51 24.64
C THR A 12 -10.11 0.05 25.07
N GLU A 13 -11.07 -0.65 25.67
CA GLU A 13 -10.99 -2.09 25.95
C GLU A 13 -11.39 -2.93 24.73
N PHE A 14 -10.67 -2.77 23.61
CA PHE A 14 -10.95 -3.50 22.37
C PHE A 14 -10.88 -5.01 22.59
N LYS A 15 -11.93 -5.72 22.16
CA LYS A 15 -12.09 -7.17 22.24
C LYS A 15 -12.23 -7.73 20.83
N TRP A 16 -11.85 -8.98 20.66
CA TRP A 16 -12.03 -9.70 19.40
C TRP A 16 -12.06 -11.21 19.62
N ASP A 17 -12.59 -11.93 18.65
CA ASP A 17 -12.56 -13.38 18.59
C ASP A 17 -11.26 -13.87 17.93
N SER A 18 -10.34 -14.39 18.73
CA SER A 18 -9.07 -14.93 18.24
C SER A 18 -9.23 -16.14 17.31
N GLY A 19 -10.28 -16.95 17.49
CA GLY A 19 -10.57 -18.09 16.63
C GLY A 19 -10.94 -17.67 15.21
N ILE A 20 -11.70 -16.57 15.10
CA ILE A 20 -12.04 -15.96 13.80
C ILE A 20 -10.82 -15.30 13.15
N LEU A 21 -9.96 -14.63 13.93
CA LEU A 21 -8.80 -13.92 13.38
C LEU A 21 -7.63 -14.83 12.99
N LEU A 22 -7.47 -15.97 13.66
CA LEU A 22 -6.29 -16.83 13.50
C LEU A 22 -5.97 -17.16 12.02
N PRO A 23 -6.94 -17.59 11.17
CA PRO A 23 -6.65 -17.88 9.77
C PRO A 23 -6.10 -16.67 8.98
N TYR A 24 -6.62 -15.48 9.26
CA TYR A 24 -6.21 -14.24 8.58
C TYR A 24 -4.82 -13.80 9.03
N VAL A 25 -4.55 -13.84 10.34
CA VAL A 25 -3.22 -13.53 10.88
C VAL A 25 -2.19 -14.52 10.32
N SER A 26 -2.48 -15.83 10.37
CA SER A 26 -1.59 -16.86 9.84
C SER A 26 -1.30 -16.66 8.35
N LYS A 27 -2.33 -16.38 7.54
CA LYS A 27 -2.16 -16.13 6.10
C LYS A 27 -1.33 -14.89 5.82
N ALA A 28 -1.60 -13.78 6.52
CA ALA A 28 -0.84 -12.54 6.38
C ALA A 28 0.64 -12.75 6.74
N ARG A 29 0.92 -13.45 7.84
CA ARG A 29 2.30 -13.79 8.26
C ARG A 29 3.03 -14.69 7.27
N GLU A 30 2.35 -15.70 6.71
CA GLU A 30 2.93 -16.57 5.68
C GLU A 30 3.35 -15.76 4.45
N LEU A 31 2.45 -14.90 3.95
CA LEU A 31 2.70 -14.05 2.78
C LEU A 31 3.79 -13.01 3.04
N GLN A 32 3.79 -12.41 4.24
CA GLN A 32 4.80 -11.45 4.71
C GLN A 32 6.18 -12.11 4.75
N GLY A 33 6.30 -13.29 5.36
CA GLY A 33 7.55 -14.05 5.43
C GLY A 33 8.07 -14.44 4.05
N ARG A 34 7.19 -14.93 3.17
CA ARG A 34 7.54 -15.26 1.77
C ARG A 34 8.04 -14.05 1.01
N LEU A 35 7.38 -12.90 1.17
CA LEU A 35 7.78 -11.65 0.53
C LEU A 35 9.15 -11.19 0.99
N ILE A 36 9.38 -11.12 2.31
CA ILE A 36 10.68 -10.70 2.88
C ILE A 36 11.80 -11.62 2.39
N GLY A 37 11.61 -12.95 2.50
CA GLY A 37 12.64 -13.91 2.07
C GLY A 37 12.99 -13.80 0.57
N ARG A 38 12.00 -13.56 -0.29
CA ARG A 38 12.24 -13.33 -1.72
C ARG A 38 12.93 -11.99 -1.98
N MET A 39 12.58 -10.94 -1.23
CA MET A 39 13.19 -9.62 -1.37
C MET A 39 14.65 -9.59 -0.88
N GLU A 40 15.01 -10.45 0.07
CA GLU A 40 16.41 -10.64 0.49
C GLU A 40 17.28 -11.22 -0.63
N GLY A 41 16.72 -12.06 -1.50
CA GLY A 41 17.41 -12.69 -2.62
C GLY A 41 17.58 -11.81 -3.86
N ILE A 42 16.85 -10.70 -3.99
CA ILE A 42 17.01 -9.78 -5.12
C ILE A 42 18.15 -8.78 -4.89
N GLY A 43 18.81 -8.41 -6.00
CA GLY A 43 19.88 -7.42 -5.99
C GLY A 43 19.44 -6.06 -5.45
N PHE A 44 20.38 -5.37 -4.80
CA PHE A 44 20.16 -4.11 -4.07
C PHE A 44 19.38 -3.06 -4.88
N LYS A 45 19.78 -2.80 -6.14
CA LYS A 45 19.11 -1.81 -7.01
C LYS A 45 17.64 -2.11 -7.26
N LEU A 46 17.30 -3.38 -7.47
CA LEU A 46 15.91 -3.79 -7.72
C LEU A 46 15.07 -3.67 -6.44
N ARG A 47 15.69 -3.92 -5.28
CA ARG A 47 15.05 -3.73 -3.98
C ARG A 47 14.76 -2.26 -3.71
N GLU A 48 15.72 -1.36 -3.96
CA GLU A 48 15.50 0.09 -3.82
C GLU A 48 14.38 0.59 -4.72
N GLU A 49 14.35 0.15 -5.99
CA GLU A 49 13.30 0.51 -6.93
C GLU A 49 11.91 0.02 -6.47
N ALA A 50 11.83 -1.19 -5.90
CA ALA A 50 10.58 -1.72 -5.34
C ALA A 50 10.11 -0.93 -4.12
N VAL A 51 11.02 -0.50 -3.23
CA VAL A 51 10.70 0.38 -2.09
C VAL A 51 10.20 1.73 -2.60
N LEU A 52 10.91 2.35 -3.55
CA LEU A 52 10.54 3.62 -4.15
C LEU A 52 9.13 3.56 -4.76
N TYR A 53 8.85 2.54 -5.57
CA TYR A 53 7.54 2.32 -6.16
C TYR A 53 6.45 2.16 -5.09
N THR A 54 6.69 1.30 -4.09
CA THR A 54 5.71 1.01 -3.03
C THR A 54 5.38 2.25 -2.22
N LEU A 55 6.39 3.00 -1.76
CA LEU A 55 6.18 4.21 -0.97
C LEU A 55 5.48 5.30 -1.78
N THR A 56 5.84 5.45 -3.06
CA THR A 56 5.17 6.39 -3.97
C THR A 56 3.69 6.06 -4.08
N GLU A 57 3.37 4.80 -4.37
CA GLU A 57 1.99 4.36 -4.53
C GLU A 57 1.22 4.49 -3.22
N ASP A 58 1.81 4.13 -2.08
CA ASP A 58 1.12 4.25 -0.80
C ASP A 58 0.78 5.71 -0.45
N ILE A 59 1.71 6.63 -0.68
CA ILE A 59 1.51 8.07 -0.47
C ILE A 59 0.42 8.61 -1.39
N VAL A 60 0.48 8.32 -2.69
CA VAL A 60 -0.51 8.76 -3.67
C VAL A 60 -1.89 8.24 -3.29
N LYS A 61 -2.02 6.93 -3.00
CA LYS A 61 -3.32 6.32 -2.66
C LYS A 61 -3.84 6.76 -1.30
N SER A 62 -2.96 7.03 -0.34
CA SER A 62 -3.34 7.60 0.94
C SER A 62 -3.98 8.98 0.76
N SER A 63 -3.41 9.84 -0.08
CA SER A 63 -4.00 11.17 -0.35
C SER A 63 -5.30 11.08 -1.16
N GLU A 64 -5.37 10.19 -2.16
CA GLU A 64 -6.59 10.00 -2.98
C GLU A 64 -7.81 9.56 -2.13
N ILE A 65 -7.59 8.82 -1.04
CA ILE A 65 -8.67 8.44 -0.10
C ILE A 65 -9.31 9.69 0.52
N GLU A 66 -8.54 10.75 0.79
CA GLU A 66 -9.07 12.02 1.30
C GLU A 66 -9.55 12.97 0.19
N GLY A 67 -9.44 12.56 -1.08
CA GLY A 67 -9.82 13.37 -2.24
C GLY A 67 -8.71 14.29 -2.75
N GLU A 68 -7.49 14.16 -2.21
CA GLU A 68 -6.32 14.88 -2.70
C GLU A 68 -5.63 14.09 -3.82
N ILE A 69 -5.55 14.67 -5.02
CA ILE A 69 -4.89 14.05 -6.17
C ILE A 69 -3.48 14.63 -6.27
N LEU A 70 -2.49 13.86 -5.82
CA LEU A 70 -1.07 14.23 -5.95
C LEU A 70 -0.51 13.82 -7.30
N ASN A 71 0.48 14.56 -7.80
CA ASN A 71 1.25 14.18 -8.97
C ASN A 71 2.21 13.02 -8.62
N PRO A 72 2.03 11.80 -9.17
CA PRO A 72 2.85 10.64 -8.80
C PRO A 72 4.35 10.84 -9.10
N GLU A 73 4.71 11.60 -10.13
CA GLU A 73 6.11 11.86 -10.48
C GLU A 73 6.79 12.78 -9.46
N GLU A 74 6.06 13.77 -8.93
CA GLU A 74 6.56 14.62 -7.83
C GLU A 74 6.73 13.81 -6.54
N VAL A 75 5.76 12.96 -6.21
CA VAL A 75 5.85 12.07 -5.05
C VAL A 75 7.07 11.15 -5.20
N ARG A 76 7.22 10.50 -6.36
CA ARG A 76 8.35 9.62 -6.67
C ARG A 76 9.68 10.35 -6.54
N SER A 77 9.79 11.56 -7.11
CA SER A 77 10.97 12.42 -6.99
C SER A 77 11.35 12.71 -5.55
N SER A 78 10.36 13.10 -4.75
CA SER A 78 10.55 13.47 -3.34
C SER A 78 10.96 12.28 -2.47
N VAL A 79 10.40 11.09 -2.75
CA VAL A 79 10.78 9.82 -2.10
C VAL A 79 12.19 9.40 -2.51
N ALA A 80 12.50 9.38 -3.82
CA ALA A 80 13.80 9.01 -4.35
C ALA A 80 14.94 9.84 -3.73
N ARG A 81 14.74 11.16 -3.64
CA ARG A 81 15.68 12.08 -2.99
C ARG A 81 15.95 11.72 -1.53
N ARG A 82 14.91 11.36 -0.76
CA ARG A 82 15.03 10.98 0.65
C ARG A 82 15.64 9.58 0.86
N LEU A 83 15.51 8.71 -0.13
CA LEU A 83 16.19 7.40 -0.15
C LEU A 83 17.65 7.50 -0.63
N GLY A 84 18.11 8.68 -1.06
CA GLY A 84 19.48 8.87 -1.57
C GLY A 84 19.70 8.31 -2.97
N MET A 85 18.64 8.13 -3.75
CA MET A 85 18.68 7.63 -5.12
C MET A 85 18.99 8.74 -6.12
N ASP A 86 19.50 8.39 -7.31
CA ASP A 86 19.71 9.34 -8.41
C ASP A 86 18.35 9.89 -8.89
N ILE A 87 18.24 11.21 -8.91
CA ILE A 87 17.02 11.97 -9.24
C ILE A 87 17.10 12.63 -10.62
N SER A 88 18.11 12.29 -11.43
CA SER A 88 18.34 12.89 -12.74
C SER A 88 17.09 12.83 -13.63
N GLY A 89 16.52 14.00 -13.95
CA GLY A 89 15.34 14.13 -14.81
C GLY A 89 13.98 14.06 -14.09
N LEU A 90 13.94 13.93 -12.76
CA LEU A 90 12.69 13.97 -12.00
C LEU A 90 12.26 15.41 -11.67
N PRO A 91 10.94 15.71 -11.63
CA PRO A 91 10.44 17.05 -11.34
C PRO A 91 10.70 17.46 -9.88
N GLU A 92 10.74 18.76 -9.60
CA GLU A 92 10.67 19.24 -8.23
C GLU A 92 9.25 19.08 -7.69
N ALA A 93 9.15 18.49 -6.50
CA ALA A 93 7.88 18.36 -5.80
C ALA A 93 7.48 19.69 -5.16
N ASN A 94 6.19 20.02 -5.24
CA ASN A 94 5.66 21.15 -4.51
C ASN A 94 5.65 20.91 -2.99
N ARG A 95 5.39 21.97 -2.22
CA ARG A 95 5.45 21.92 -0.75
C ARG A 95 4.44 20.96 -0.12
N ASP A 96 3.27 20.78 -0.72
CA ASP A 96 2.22 19.91 -0.20
C ASP A 96 2.62 18.43 -0.37
N VAL A 97 3.19 18.09 -1.53
CA VAL A 97 3.78 16.77 -1.78
C VAL A 97 4.93 16.50 -0.80
N GLU A 98 5.85 17.46 -0.63
CA GLU A 98 6.97 17.35 0.31
C GLU A 98 6.49 17.07 1.75
N GLY A 99 5.38 17.69 2.15
CA GLY A 99 4.76 17.51 3.46
C GLY A 99 4.25 16.08 3.70
N VAL A 100 3.44 15.56 2.77
CA VAL A 100 2.89 14.20 2.86
C VAL A 100 4.01 13.16 2.80
N VAL A 101 4.98 13.34 1.90
CA VAL A 101 6.14 12.46 1.78
C VAL A 101 6.98 12.46 3.06
N ALA A 102 7.24 13.63 3.66
CA ALA A 102 8.01 13.72 4.90
C ALA A 102 7.34 12.98 6.05
N MET A 103 6.02 13.12 6.22
CA MET A 103 5.27 12.38 7.24
C MET A 103 5.39 10.86 7.04
N MET A 104 5.08 10.37 5.84
CA MET A 104 5.07 8.92 5.59
C MET A 104 6.47 8.31 5.68
N MET A 105 7.49 9.01 5.18
CA MET A 105 8.89 8.61 5.32
C MET A 105 9.31 8.56 6.78
N ASP A 106 8.96 9.56 7.60
CA ASP A 106 9.27 9.51 9.02
C ASP A 106 8.55 8.34 9.73
N ALA A 107 7.27 8.12 9.44
CA ALA A 107 6.49 7.04 10.04
C ALA A 107 7.09 5.65 9.75
N THR A 108 7.52 5.41 8.50
CA THR A 108 7.98 4.10 8.02
C THR A 108 9.48 3.89 8.10
N GLN A 109 10.31 4.91 7.86
CA GLN A 109 11.77 4.80 7.93
C GLN A 109 12.27 4.91 9.37
N ASN A 110 11.63 5.75 10.19
CA ASN A 110 11.96 5.92 11.60
C ASN A 110 10.94 5.17 12.49
N PHE A 111 10.55 3.98 12.05
CA PHE A 111 9.51 3.18 12.70
C PHE A 111 9.88 2.72 14.12
N GLN A 112 11.17 2.58 14.41
CA GLN A 112 11.69 2.22 15.74
C GLN A 112 11.55 3.34 16.77
N LEU A 113 11.65 4.61 16.34
CA LEU A 113 11.46 5.74 17.24
C LEU A 113 10.04 5.76 17.80
N GLU A 114 9.87 6.20 19.04
CA GLU A 114 8.55 6.28 19.67
C GLU A 114 7.60 7.23 18.93
N LEU A 115 6.30 6.94 19.03
CA LEU A 115 5.27 7.89 18.64
C LEU A 115 5.08 8.87 19.80
N THR A 116 5.19 10.17 19.56
CA THR A 116 4.99 11.20 20.59
C THR A 116 4.04 12.26 20.09
N LYS A 117 3.43 13.02 21.00
CA LYS A 117 2.62 14.19 20.64
C LYS A 117 3.39 15.15 19.74
N THR A 118 4.62 15.51 20.11
CA THR A 118 5.48 16.40 19.33
C THR A 118 5.71 15.87 17.91
N ARG A 119 5.94 14.56 17.76
CA ARG A 119 6.14 13.93 16.47
C ARG A 119 4.88 13.96 15.60
N MET A 120 3.72 13.64 16.17
CA MET A 120 2.44 13.73 15.46
C MET A 120 2.09 15.18 15.10
N CYS A 121 2.36 16.14 15.97
CA CYS A 121 2.21 17.56 15.67
C CYS A 121 3.16 18.00 14.53
N GLY A 122 4.39 17.46 14.50
CA GLY A 122 5.33 17.67 13.39
C GLY A 122 4.82 17.11 12.07
N TRP A 123 4.22 15.92 12.08
CA TRP A 123 3.53 15.34 10.92
C TRP A 123 2.38 16.23 10.45
N HIS A 124 1.52 16.68 11.36
CA HIS A 124 0.41 17.57 11.02
C HIS A 124 0.91 18.92 10.49
N ASN A 125 2.01 19.46 11.01
CA ASN A 125 2.64 20.67 10.48
C ASN A 125 3.16 20.48 9.05
N ALA A 126 3.70 19.30 8.75
CA ALA A 126 4.15 18.96 7.40
C ALA A 126 2.99 18.91 6.41
N LEU A 127 1.83 18.36 6.82
CA LEU A 127 0.63 18.30 5.99
C LEU A 127 0.01 19.67 5.70
N PHE A 128 0.06 20.61 6.66
CA PHE A 128 -0.61 21.90 6.56
C PHE A 128 0.32 23.09 6.84
N PRO A 129 1.37 23.29 6.04
CA PRO A 129 2.44 24.24 6.35
C PRO A 129 2.01 25.71 6.25
N THR A 130 0.85 25.99 5.66
CA THR A 130 0.29 27.34 5.49
C THR A 130 -0.71 27.70 6.60
N GLY A 131 -1.16 26.74 7.41
CA GLY A 131 -2.25 26.95 8.36
C GLY A 131 -3.65 26.75 7.77
N TYR A 132 -3.78 26.26 6.53
CA TYR A 132 -5.05 26.10 5.83
C TYR A 132 -5.25 24.67 5.31
N SER A 133 -6.49 24.19 5.36
CA SER A 133 -6.98 23.08 4.54
C SER A 133 -7.89 23.63 3.45
N GLY A 134 -7.44 23.57 2.20
CA GLY A 134 -8.09 24.29 1.10
C GLY A 134 -8.19 25.78 1.41
N LEU A 135 -9.42 26.30 1.47
CA LEU A 135 -9.71 27.71 1.77
C LEU A 135 -9.94 27.98 3.27
N TYR A 136 -9.95 26.95 4.10
CA TYR A 136 -10.34 27.06 5.51
C TYR A 136 -9.11 27.09 6.41
N LYS A 137 -9.05 28.08 7.29
CA LYS A 137 -8.01 28.16 8.31
C LYS A 137 -8.24 27.06 9.35
N ILE A 138 -7.18 26.35 9.72
CA ILE A 138 -7.24 25.26 10.69
C ILE A 138 -6.18 25.43 11.78
N THR A 139 -6.38 24.74 12.90
CA THR A 139 -5.39 24.58 13.97
C THR A 139 -4.32 23.60 13.51
N VAL A 140 -3.09 24.09 13.35
CA VAL A 140 -1.96 23.27 12.89
C VAL A 140 -1.03 22.91 14.03
N ALA A 141 -0.54 21.67 14.03
CA ALA A 141 0.42 21.14 14.98
C ALA A 141 -0.05 21.14 16.44
N GLN A 142 -1.37 21.15 16.64
CA GLN A 142 -2.02 21.12 17.94
C GLN A 142 -3.34 20.35 17.81
N TYR A 143 -3.82 19.77 18.90
CA TYR A 143 -5.14 19.17 18.90
C TYR A 143 -6.20 20.25 18.70
N ARG A 144 -7.28 19.89 18.00
CA ARG A 144 -8.37 20.80 17.70
C ARG A 144 -9.04 21.32 18.97
N GLY A 145 -9.62 22.52 18.86
CA GLY A 145 -10.52 23.07 19.87
C GLY A 145 -11.98 22.71 19.60
N ASN A 146 -12.89 23.30 20.38
CA ASN A 146 -14.34 23.21 20.20
C ASN A 146 -14.95 24.49 19.59
N LYS A 147 -14.13 25.35 18.96
CA LYS A 147 -14.58 26.67 18.47
C LYS A 147 -15.68 26.56 17.41
N ASP A 148 -15.58 25.55 16.56
CA ASP A 148 -16.51 25.33 15.43
C ASP A 148 -17.53 24.22 15.73
N GLY A 149 -17.71 23.87 17.01
CA GLY A 149 -18.57 22.79 17.46
C GLY A 149 -17.87 21.43 17.51
N PRO A 150 -18.63 20.34 17.71
CA PRO A 150 -18.06 19.00 17.80
C PRO A 150 -17.49 18.56 16.44
N MET A 151 -16.38 17.82 16.45
CA MET A 151 -15.81 17.27 15.23
C MET A 151 -16.71 16.15 14.69
N GLN A 152 -17.17 16.32 13.45
CA GLN A 152 -18.10 15.41 12.79
C GLN A 152 -17.50 14.87 11.49
N VAL A 153 -17.55 13.55 11.32
CA VAL A 153 -17.30 12.92 10.01
C VAL A 153 -18.61 12.97 9.24
N VAL A 154 -18.64 13.79 8.18
CA VAL A 154 -19.84 14.06 7.38
C VAL A 154 -19.66 13.64 5.93
N SER A 155 -20.77 13.36 5.25
CA SER A 155 -20.81 13.28 3.78
C SER A 155 -22.07 13.97 3.26
N GLY A 156 -22.11 14.29 1.97
CA GLY A 156 -23.23 14.99 1.34
C GLY A 156 -22.91 16.43 0.96
N ALA A 157 -23.81 17.06 0.21
CA ALA A 157 -23.65 18.45 -0.21
C ALA A 157 -23.92 19.41 0.95
N MET A 158 -23.38 20.62 0.84
CA MET A 158 -23.57 21.67 1.85
C MET A 158 -25.07 21.90 2.14
N GLY A 159 -25.47 21.84 3.41
CA GLY A 159 -26.86 21.94 3.86
C GLY A 159 -27.68 20.64 3.78
N LYS A 160 -27.08 19.52 3.35
CA LYS A 160 -27.67 18.17 3.35
C LYS A 160 -26.68 17.12 3.88
N GLU A 161 -25.82 17.54 4.81
CA GLU A 161 -24.79 16.71 5.39
C GLU A 161 -25.41 15.58 6.22
N ARG A 162 -24.96 14.36 5.97
CA ARG A 162 -25.19 13.21 6.84
C ARG A 162 -24.01 13.08 7.79
N VAL A 163 -24.28 13.16 9.09
CA VAL A 163 -23.30 12.87 10.14
C VAL A 163 -23.14 11.36 10.27
N HIS A 164 -21.95 10.85 9.98
CA HIS A 164 -21.60 9.44 10.14
C HIS A 164 -21.05 9.16 11.53
N TYR A 165 -20.23 10.07 12.07
CA TYR A 165 -19.59 9.92 13.37
C TYR A 165 -19.38 11.28 14.02
N VAL A 166 -19.45 11.33 15.35
CA VAL A 166 -19.04 12.49 16.15
C VAL A 166 -17.88 12.03 17.01
N ALA A 167 -16.74 12.70 16.92
CA ALA A 167 -15.53 12.34 17.66
C ALA A 167 -15.58 12.86 19.12
N PRO A 168 -14.70 12.38 20.02
CA PRO A 168 -14.58 12.93 21.37
C PRO A 168 -14.44 14.46 21.40
N GLU A 169 -15.04 15.11 22.40
CA GLU A 169 -14.91 16.55 22.62
C GLU A 169 -13.45 16.99 22.83
N ALA A 170 -13.11 18.24 22.46
CA ALA A 170 -11.72 18.73 22.52
C ALA A 170 -11.09 18.65 23.91
N ASP A 171 -11.87 18.85 24.97
CA ASP A 171 -11.41 18.78 26.36
C ASP A 171 -10.95 17.38 26.78
N ARG A 172 -11.40 16.33 26.08
CA ARG A 172 -10.95 14.95 26.28
C ARG A 172 -9.67 14.61 25.52
N LEU A 173 -9.31 15.36 24.47
CA LEU A 173 -8.27 14.95 23.52
C LEU A 173 -6.91 14.71 24.15
N GLU A 174 -6.47 15.56 25.09
CA GLU A 174 -5.19 15.35 25.78
C GLU A 174 -5.18 13.99 26.52
N THR A 175 -6.24 13.67 27.23
CA THR A 175 -6.33 12.41 27.98
C THR A 175 -6.43 11.20 27.05
N GLU A 176 -7.27 11.29 26.01
CA GLU A 176 -7.45 10.20 25.04
C GLU A 176 -6.17 9.92 24.24
N MET A 177 -5.47 10.97 23.81
CA MET A 177 -4.23 10.85 23.04
C MET A 177 -3.07 10.37 23.90
N ASN A 178 -2.97 10.77 25.17
CA ASN A 178 -1.94 10.25 26.06
C ASN A 178 -2.10 8.73 26.25
N LYS A 179 -3.34 8.25 26.51
CA LYS A 179 -3.62 6.81 26.59
C LYS A 179 -3.27 6.07 25.30
N PHE A 180 -3.63 6.64 24.15
CA PHE A 180 -3.30 6.07 22.85
C PHE A 180 -1.78 5.97 22.63
N ILE A 181 -1.03 7.04 22.92
CA ILE A 181 0.42 7.10 22.77
C ILE A 181 1.12 6.07 23.68
N GLU A 182 0.71 6.01 24.96
CA GLU A 182 1.25 5.05 25.93
C GLU A 182 1.01 3.62 25.45
N TRP A 183 -0.22 3.29 25.04
CA TRP A 183 -0.56 1.97 24.50
C TRP A 183 0.21 1.65 23.20
N PHE A 184 0.34 2.61 22.30
CA PHE A 184 0.99 2.42 21.01
C PHE A 184 2.48 2.09 21.16
N ASN A 185 3.15 2.72 22.13
CA ASN A 185 4.57 2.49 22.42
C ASN A 185 4.82 1.32 23.36
N ALA A 186 3.82 0.86 24.11
CA ALA A 186 3.96 -0.29 25.00
C ALA A 186 4.43 -1.54 24.24
N ASN A 187 5.41 -2.23 24.83
CA ASN A 187 5.84 -3.54 24.38
C ASN A 187 4.93 -4.58 25.04
N ASP A 188 3.91 -5.04 24.32
CA ASP A 188 2.95 -6.04 24.78
C ASP A 188 3.07 -7.33 23.95
N SER A 189 2.34 -8.36 24.35
CA SER A 189 2.27 -9.65 23.66
C SER A 189 1.26 -9.67 22.50
N MET A 190 0.70 -8.51 22.13
CA MET A 190 -0.28 -8.41 21.05
C MET A 190 0.41 -8.69 19.71
N ASP A 191 -0.24 -9.46 18.83
CA ASP A 191 0.26 -9.62 17.46
C ASP A 191 0.34 -8.25 16.77
N SER A 192 1.49 -7.94 16.16
CA SER A 192 1.74 -6.61 15.62
C SER A 192 0.87 -6.23 14.41
N LEU A 193 0.29 -7.20 13.68
CA LEU A 193 -0.69 -6.91 12.63
C LEU A 193 -2.02 -6.47 13.24
N ILE A 194 -2.46 -7.13 14.31
CA ILE A 194 -3.64 -6.73 15.09
C ILE A 194 -3.39 -5.34 15.70
N LYS A 195 -2.20 -5.12 16.28
CA LYS A 195 -1.84 -3.82 16.87
C LYS A 195 -1.87 -2.69 15.83
N SER A 196 -1.42 -2.95 14.61
CA SER A 196 -1.53 -1.97 13.50
C SER A 196 -2.99 -1.63 13.19
N ALA A 197 -3.85 -2.63 13.04
CA ALA A 197 -5.27 -2.43 12.75
C ALA A 197 -6.00 -1.67 13.87
N ILE A 198 -5.72 -1.99 15.14
CA ILE A 198 -6.28 -1.27 16.30
C ILE A 198 -5.75 0.16 16.35
N ALA A 199 -4.45 0.37 16.12
CA ALA A 199 -3.85 1.70 16.16
C ALA A 199 -4.48 2.64 15.13
N HIS A 200 -4.72 2.14 13.92
CA HIS A 200 -5.44 2.87 12.88
C HIS A 200 -6.85 3.25 13.36
N LEU A 201 -7.65 2.28 13.79
CA LEU A 201 -9.04 2.49 14.22
C LEU A 201 -9.13 3.45 15.41
N TRP A 202 -8.27 3.27 16.41
CA TRP A 202 -8.30 4.06 17.62
C TRP A 202 -7.95 5.53 17.31
N PHE A 203 -6.86 5.77 16.58
CA PHE A 203 -6.46 7.14 16.23
C PHE A 203 -7.54 7.86 15.41
N VAL A 204 -8.07 7.23 14.35
CA VAL A 204 -9.11 7.86 13.51
C VAL A 204 -10.42 8.09 14.25
N SER A 205 -10.69 7.30 15.31
CA SER A 205 -11.86 7.46 16.17
C SER A 205 -11.69 8.56 17.23
N ILE A 206 -10.46 8.85 17.68
CA ILE A 206 -10.18 10.04 18.50
C ILE A 206 -10.32 11.31 17.64
N HIS A 207 -9.84 11.26 16.40
CA HIS A 207 -9.90 12.36 15.44
C HIS A 207 -9.33 13.69 16.03
N PRO A 208 -8.07 13.70 16.48
CA PRO A 208 -7.53 14.77 17.33
C PRO A 208 -7.23 16.08 16.60
N PHE A 209 -7.16 16.11 15.27
CA PHE A 209 -6.83 17.30 14.49
C PHE A 209 -8.03 17.83 13.70
N ASP A 210 -7.97 19.09 13.24
CA ASP A 210 -9.01 19.70 12.41
C ASP A 210 -9.10 19.02 11.03
N ASP A 211 -7.97 18.56 10.48
CA ASP A 211 -7.88 17.80 9.22
C ASP A 211 -6.63 16.90 9.23
N GLY A 212 -6.45 16.04 8.23
CA GLY A 212 -5.30 15.15 8.05
C GLY A 212 -5.39 13.85 8.85
N ASN A 213 -6.42 13.67 9.67
CA ASN A 213 -6.57 12.49 10.55
C ASN A 213 -6.54 11.17 9.78
N GLY A 214 -7.17 11.09 8.60
CA GLY A 214 -7.15 9.87 7.78
C GLY A 214 -5.75 9.50 7.27
N ARG A 215 -5.01 10.50 6.76
CA ARG A 215 -3.61 10.35 6.29
C ARG A 215 -2.69 9.94 7.45
N MET A 216 -2.85 10.58 8.61
CA MET A 216 -2.09 10.24 9.81
C MET A 216 -2.45 8.86 10.37
N ALA A 217 -3.72 8.43 10.33
CA ALA A 217 -4.14 7.10 10.74
C ALA A 217 -3.46 6.00 9.90
N ARG A 218 -3.38 6.20 8.57
CA ARG A 218 -2.67 5.30 7.66
C ARG A 218 -1.17 5.28 7.97
N ALA A 219 -0.53 6.44 8.14
CA ALA A 219 0.87 6.51 8.53
C ALA A 219 1.17 5.82 9.87
N ILE A 220 0.26 5.92 10.85
CA ILE A 220 0.36 5.23 12.15
C ILE A 220 0.24 3.71 11.99
N GLY A 221 -0.74 3.24 11.20
CA GLY A 221 -0.88 1.82 10.86
C GLY A 221 0.37 1.30 10.15
N ASP A 222 0.86 2.06 9.18
CA ASP A 222 2.05 1.74 8.39
C ASP A 222 3.34 1.71 9.21
N LYS A 223 3.45 2.57 10.23
CA LYS A 223 4.52 2.53 11.23
C LYS A 223 4.50 1.23 12.02
N GLN A 224 3.33 0.74 12.44
CA GLN A 224 3.23 -0.56 13.13
C GLN A 224 3.48 -1.74 12.19
N LEU A 225 3.09 -1.64 10.92
CA LEU A 225 3.43 -2.64 9.92
C LEU A 225 4.95 -2.71 9.69
N ALA A 226 5.64 -1.57 9.61
CA ALA A 226 7.11 -1.54 9.55
C ALA A 226 7.76 -2.14 10.81
N ARG A 227 7.19 -1.90 12.00
CA ARG A 227 7.60 -2.59 13.25
C ARG A 227 7.36 -4.11 13.17
N ALA A 228 6.25 -4.54 12.58
CA ALA A 228 5.92 -5.95 12.39
C ALA A 228 6.87 -6.64 11.40
N ASP A 229 7.21 -5.97 10.31
CA ASP A 229 8.16 -6.41 9.29
C ASP A 229 9.61 -6.41 9.80
N LYS A 230 9.90 -5.61 10.83
CA LYS A 230 11.26 -5.33 11.35
C LYS A 230 12.21 -4.75 10.30
N THR A 231 11.66 -4.08 9.29
CA THR A 231 12.42 -3.42 8.22
C THR A 231 11.80 -2.09 7.83
N ASN A 232 12.65 -1.14 7.42
CA ASN A 232 12.23 0.10 6.78
C ASN A 232 12.00 -0.08 5.27
N GLN A 233 12.33 -1.25 4.71
CA GLN A 233 12.10 -1.59 3.31
C GLN A 233 10.73 -2.25 3.19
N ARG A 234 9.70 -1.42 3.01
CA ARG A 234 8.34 -1.90 2.78
C ARG A 234 8.08 -2.11 1.29
N PHE A 235 7.42 -3.24 0.99
CA PHE A 235 7.22 -3.71 -0.38
C PHE A 235 5.74 -3.86 -0.77
N TYR A 236 4.82 -3.51 0.12
CA TYR A 236 3.39 -3.58 -0.11
C TYR A 236 2.71 -2.29 0.38
N SER A 237 1.67 -1.87 -0.35
CA SER A 237 0.91 -0.66 -0.06
C SER A 237 -0.46 -1.02 0.53
N MET A 238 -0.67 -0.67 1.80
CA MET A 238 -1.96 -0.85 2.46
C MET A 238 -2.97 0.16 1.91
N SER A 239 -2.53 1.39 1.68
CA SER A 239 -3.35 2.49 1.15
C SER A 239 -3.91 2.17 -0.23
N SER A 240 -3.19 1.43 -1.09
CA SER A 240 -3.68 1.00 -2.40
C SER A 240 -4.92 0.09 -2.29
N GLN A 241 -4.91 -0.90 -1.39
CA GLN A 241 -6.10 -1.76 -1.21
C GLN A 241 -7.23 -1.02 -0.49
N ILE A 242 -6.93 -0.16 0.50
CA ILE A 242 -7.95 0.68 1.12
C ILE A 242 -8.62 1.58 0.07
N SER A 243 -7.85 2.17 -0.86
CA SER A 243 -8.38 3.04 -1.92
C SER A 243 -9.31 2.27 -2.86
N LYS A 244 -8.92 1.07 -3.33
CA LYS A 244 -9.79 0.19 -4.13
C LYS A 244 -11.10 -0.15 -3.42
N HIS A 245 -11.07 -0.26 -2.09
CA HIS A 245 -12.21 -0.59 -1.24
C HIS A 245 -12.73 0.61 -0.43
N LYS A 246 -12.56 1.86 -0.91
CA LYS A 246 -12.85 3.10 -0.15
C LYS A 246 -14.24 3.13 0.47
N LYS A 247 -15.28 2.69 -0.27
CA LYS A 247 -16.65 2.60 0.26
C LYS A 247 -16.75 1.60 1.40
N GLY A 248 -16.12 0.42 1.26
CA GLY A 248 -16.06 -0.61 2.29
C GLY A 248 -15.33 -0.12 3.55
N TYR A 249 -14.21 0.58 3.37
CA TYR A 249 -13.45 1.20 4.46
C TYR A 249 -14.30 2.17 5.28
N ASN A 250 -14.96 3.12 4.61
CA ASN A 250 -15.82 4.10 5.30
C ASN A 250 -17.00 3.43 6.01
N ASN A 251 -17.64 2.44 5.36
CA ASN A 251 -18.72 1.68 5.98
C ASN A 251 -18.24 0.91 7.22
N MET A 252 -17.06 0.30 7.15
CA MET A 252 -16.51 -0.47 8.27
C MET A 252 -16.14 0.43 9.45
N LEU A 253 -15.55 1.61 9.19
CA LEU A 253 -15.31 2.61 10.22
C LEU A 253 -16.61 3.08 10.87
N GLU A 254 -17.61 3.49 10.07
CA GLU A 254 -18.90 3.96 10.60
C GLU A 254 -19.58 2.87 11.44
N ALA A 255 -19.62 1.63 10.95
CA ALA A 255 -20.23 0.50 11.67
C ALA A 255 -19.52 0.22 12.98
N THR A 256 -18.18 0.18 12.97
CA THR A 256 -17.37 -0.07 14.16
C THR A 256 -17.53 1.06 15.17
N GLN A 257 -17.51 2.31 14.72
CA GLN A 257 -17.66 3.50 15.56
C GLN A 257 -19.04 3.67 16.20
N LYS A 258 -20.08 3.07 15.62
CA LYS A 258 -21.43 2.99 16.19
C LYS A 258 -21.70 1.70 16.96
N GLY A 259 -20.71 0.80 17.01
CA GLY A 259 -20.83 -0.52 17.60
C GLY A 259 -20.48 -0.57 19.09
N ASN A 260 -19.86 -1.68 19.47
CA ASN A 260 -19.34 -1.93 20.81
C ASN A 260 -17.81 -2.11 20.74
N MET A 261 -17.20 -2.62 21.81
CA MET A 261 -15.74 -2.83 21.82
C MET A 261 -15.30 -4.11 21.10
N ASP A 262 -16.23 -4.91 20.57
CA ASP A 262 -15.89 -6.04 19.70
C ASP A 262 -15.54 -5.52 18.30
N VAL A 263 -14.25 -5.52 18.00
CA VAL A 263 -13.68 -5.04 16.74
C VAL A 263 -13.33 -6.18 15.79
N THR A 264 -13.81 -7.40 16.03
CA THR A 264 -13.49 -8.58 15.20
C THR A 264 -13.72 -8.31 13.71
N THR A 265 -14.87 -7.73 13.35
CA THR A 265 -15.20 -7.47 11.94
C THR A 265 -14.26 -6.43 11.31
N TRP A 266 -13.85 -5.41 12.06
CA TRP A 266 -12.83 -4.45 11.60
C TRP A 266 -11.49 -5.12 11.38
N LEU A 267 -11.06 -5.96 12.31
CA LEU A 267 -9.78 -6.67 12.25
C LEU A 267 -9.74 -7.65 11.07
N VAL A 268 -10.82 -8.41 10.83
CA VAL A 268 -10.96 -9.26 9.63
C VAL A 268 -10.83 -8.41 8.38
N TRP A 269 -11.62 -7.33 8.27
CA TRP A 269 -11.59 -6.46 7.09
C TRP A 269 -10.22 -5.87 6.82
N TYR A 270 -9.52 -5.41 7.88
CA TYR A 270 -8.17 -4.85 7.78
C TYR A 270 -7.17 -5.91 7.32
N LEU A 271 -7.19 -7.10 7.93
CA LEU A 271 -6.28 -8.19 7.56
C LEU A 271 -6.51 -8.69 6.14
N GLU A 272 -7.75 -8.73 5.65
CA GLU A 272 -8.03 -9.04 4.25
C GLU A 272 -7.40 -8.03 3.29
N ARG A 273 -7.49 -6.73 3.56
CA ARG A 273 -6.82 -5.71 2.74
C ARG A 273 -5.30 -5.85 2.78
N LEU A 274 -4.74 -6.21 3.94
CA LEU A 274 -3.31 -6.50 4.07
C LEU A 274 -2.91 -7.74 3.25
N ILE A 275 -3.68 -8.83 3.34
CA ILE A 275 -3.47 -10.06 2.56
C ILE A 275 -3.50 -9.76 1.06
N GLU A 276 -4.52 -9.05 0.58
CA GLU A 276 -4.62 -8.64 -0.83
C GLU A 276 -3.41 -7.82 -1.26
N SER A 277 -2.92 -6.92 -0.40
CA SER A 277 -1.72 -6.12 -0.68
C SER A 277 -0.49 -6.99 -0.83
N LEU A 278 -0.29 -7.94 0.10
CA LEU A 278 0.82 -8.88 0.08
C LEU A 278 0.75 -9.85 -1.10
N GLU A 279 -0.43 -10.29 -1.51
CA GLU A 279 -0.64 -11.15 -2.68
C GLU A 279 -0.27 -10.43 -3.97
N VAL A 280 -0.79 -9.20 -4.17
CA VAL A 280 -0.44 -8.37 -5.33
C VAL A 280 1.07 -8.14 -5.44
N THR A 281 1.74 -7.84 -4.32
CA THR A 281 3.20 -7.69 -4.32
C THR A 281 3.89 -9.01 -4.63
N ASN A 282 3.49 -10.12 -4.02
CA ASN A 282 4.10 -11.43 -4.26
C ASN A 282 3.94 -11.88 -5.72
N GLU A 283 2.80 -11.62 -6.36
CA GLU A 283 2.58 -11.89 -7.78
C GLU A 283 3.50 -11.04 -8.67
N THR A 284 3.59 -9.75 -8.38
CA THR A 284 4.46 -8.82 -9.11
C THR A 284 5.93 -9.24 -8.99
N LEU A 285 6.38 -9.55 -7.78
CA LEU A 285 7.73 -10.04 -7.52
C LEU A 285 8.00 -11.38 -8.22
N SER A 286 7.01 -12.28 -8.23
CA SER A 286 7.14 -13.57 -8.93
C SER A 286 7.37 -13.37 -10.43
N LYS A 287 6.65 -12.45 -11.08
CA LYS A 287 6.86 -12.13 -12.50
C LYS A 287 8.27 -11.58 -12.76
N ILE A 288 8.75 -10.69 -11.89
CA ILE A 288 10.10 -10.10 -12.00
C ILE A 288 11.18 -11.18 -11.82
N LEU A 289 11.05 -12.02 -10.80
CA LEU A 289 11.99 -13.11 -10.52
C LEU A 289 12.00 -14.15 -11.63
N LEU A 290 10.83 -14.51 -12.17
CA LEU A 290 10.72 -15.42 -13.32
C LEU A 290 11.45 -14.85 -14.55
N LYS A 291 11.25 -13.57 -14.84
CA LYS A 291 11.94 -12.86 -15.93
C LYS A 291 13.45 -12.85 -15.72
N ALA A 292 13.91 -12.50 -14.52
CA ALA A 292 15.34 -12.49 -14.20
C ALA A 292 15.95 -13.90 -14.35
N LYS A 293 15.30 -14.93 -13.81
CA LYS A 293 15.76 -16.31 -13.88
C LYS A 293 15.75 -16.86 -15.31
N PHE A 294 14.75 -16.50 -16.10
CA PHE A 294 14.67 -16.85 -17.51
C PHE A 294 15.90 -16.31 -18.26
N TRP A 295 16.24 -15.03 -18.06
CA TRP A 295 17.42 -14.44 -18.71
C TRP A 295 18.74 -14.98 -18.18
N GLU A 296 18.83 -15.33 -16.90
CA GLU A 296 19.99 -16.03 -16.34
C GLU A 296 20.21 -17.38 -17.03
N ASN A 297 19.15 -18.20 -17.15
CA ASN A 297 19.21 -19.50 -17.83
C ASN A 297 19.57 -19.37 -19.32
N HIS A 298 19.17 -18.27 -19.95
CA HIS A 298 19.41 -18.01 -21.37
C HIS A 298 20.57 -17.04 -21.64
N GLN A 299 21.46 -16.77 -20.67
CA GLN A 299 22.52 -15.77 -20.82
C GLN A 299 23.51 -16.07 -21.98
N GLN A 300 23.70 -17.35 -22.32
CA GLN A 300 24.55 -17.80 -23.44
C GLN A 300 23.74 -18.09 -24.72
N THR A 301 22.42 -17.91 -24.69
CA THR A 301 21.57 -18.15 -25.85
C THR A 301 21.69 -16.98 -26.82
N GLN A 302 22.06 -17.24 -28.06
CA GLN A 302 22.12 -16.21 -29.10
C GLN A 302 20.72 -15.93 -29.65
N PHE A 303 20.26 -14.69 -29.56
CA PHE A 303 18.98 -14.25 -30.13
C PHE A 303 19.22 -13.30 -31.30
N ASN A 304 18.43 -13.46 -32.37
CA ASN A 304 18.31 -12.39 -33.36
C ASN A 304 17.39 -11.27 -32.82
N ALA A 305 17.40 -10.09 -33.46
CA ALA A 305 16.63 -8.93 -32.99
C ALA A 305 15.12 -9.18 -32.88
N ARG A 306 14.53 -9.96 -33.80
CA ARG A 306 13.09 -10.30 -33.80
C ARG A 306 12.74 -11.25 -32.66
N GLN A 307 13.60 -12.24 -32.42
CA GLN A 307 13.46 -13.17 -31.32
C GLN A 307 13.56 -12.44 -29.98
N LEU A 308 14.57 -11.59 -29.81
CA LEU A 308 14.73 -10.80 -28.59
C LEU A 308 13.51 -9.89 -28.35
N HIS A 309 13.00 -9.25 -29.41
CA HIS A 309 11.78 -8.44 -29.33
C HIS A 309 10.59 -9.26 -28.83
N MET A 310 10.34 -10.42 -29.45
CA MET A 310 9.19 -11.26 -29.09
C MET A 310 9.34 -11.90 -27.72
N VAL A 311 10.52 -12.38 -27.34
CA VAL A 311 10.77 -12.98 -26.02
C VAL A 311 10.55 -11.95 -24.91
N ASN A 312 10.99 -10.69 -25.10
CA ASN A 312 10.65 -9.62 -24.15
C ASN A 312 9.15 -9.36 -24.13
N LYS A 313 8.50 -9.25 -25.31
CA LYS A 313 7.07 -8.96 -25.39
C LYS A 313 6.20 -10.04 -24.74
N LEU A 314 6.61 -11.31 -24.83
CA LEU A 314 5.94 -12.45 -24.19
C LEU A 314 6.12 -12.50 -22.67
N GLN A 315 7.16 -11.85 -22.12
CA GLN A 315 7.39 -11.74 -20.68
C GLN A 315 6.69 -10.53 -20.05
N ASP A 316 6.20 -9.60 -20.87
CA ASP A 316 5.43 -8.43 -20.45
C ASP A 316 3.94 -8.64 -20.82
N ASP A 317 3.19 -7.56 -21.12
CA ASP A 317 1.78 -7.65 -21.52
C ASP A 317 1.63 -8.18 -22.96
N PHE A 318 1.42 -9.50 -23.08
CA PHE A 318 1.08 -10.18 -24.33
C PHE A 318 -0.39 -10.62 -24.35
N TYR A 319 -1.22 -9.90 -25.09
CA TYR A 319 -2.65 -10.21 -25.17
C TYR A 319 -2.92 -11.45 -26.04
N GLY A 320 -3.46 -12.53 -25.48
CA GLY A 320 -3.85 -13.74 -26.23
C GLY A 320 -2.69 -14.69 -26.52
N LYS A 321 -2.88 -15.63 -27.46
CA LYS A 321 -1.90 -16.71 -27.74
C LYS A 321 -0.93 -16.32 -28.84
N LEU A 322 0.31 -16.81 -28.75
CA LEU A 322 1.31 -16.61 -29.79
C LEU A 322 1.15 -17.68 -30.86
N SER A 323 0.83 -17.27 -32.08
CA SER A 323 0.89 -18.10 -33.29
C SER A 323 1.98 -17.60 -34.24
N SER A 324 2.37 -18.41 -35.22
CA SER A 324 3.28 -17.99 -36.30
C SER A 324 2.75 -16.78 -37.08
N SER A 325 1.44 -16.72 -37.31
CA SER A 325 0.78 -15.57 -37.98
C SER A 325 0.84 -14.29 -37.15
N LYS A 326 0.75 -14.39 -35.82
CA LYS A 326 0.89 -13.24 -34.93
C LYS A 326 2.33 -12.75 -34.84
N TRP A 327 3.29 -13.67 -34.75
CA TRP A 327 4.73 -13.35 -34.83
C TRP A 327 5.07 -12.60 -36.12
N ALA A 328 4.59 -13.11 -37.26
CA ALA A 328 4.79 -12.50 -38.58
C ALA A 328 4.27 -11.06 -38.63
N LYS A 329 3.05 -10.83 -38.12
CA LYS A 329 2.46 -9.48 -38.04
C LYS A 329 3.24 -8.55 -37.12
N MET A 330 3.63 -9.01 -35.93
CA MET A 330 4.31 -8.16 -34.94
C MET A 330 5.72 -7.76 -35.37
N ASN A 331 6.43 -8.61 -36.12
CA ASN A 331 7.77 -8.31 -36.62
C ASN A 331 7.78 -7.80 -38.07
N ASN A 332 6.61 -7.66 -38.71
CA ASN A 332 6.48 -7.31 -40.12
C ASN A 332 7.34 -8.20 -41.07
N VAL A 333 7.21 -9.52 -40.92
CA VAL A 333 7.95 -10.52 -41.70
C VAL A 333 7.02 -11.55 -42.35
N THR A 334 7.56 -12.35 -43.29
CA THR A 334 6.79 -13.44 -43.89
C THR A 334 6.47 -14.54 -42.88
N SER A 335 5.40 -15.31 -43.14
CA SER A 335 5.03 -16.46 -42.31
C SER A 335 6.15 -17.50 -42.21
N ARG A 336 6.94 -17.68 -43.29
CA ARG A 336 8.09 -18.58 -43.30
C ARG A 336 9.22 -18.09 -42.38
N THR A 337 9.53 -16.80 -42.42
CA THR A 337 10.53 -16.20 -41.52
C THR A 337 10.10 -16.33 -40.06
N ALA A 338 8.83 -16.08 -39.76
CA ALA A 338 8.28 -16.25 -38.42
C ALA A 338 8.36 -17.70 -37.92
N LEU A 339 8.06 -18.67 -38.78
CA LEU A 339 8.16 -20.09 -38.42
C LEU A 339 9.62 -20.48 -38.15
N ASN A 340 10.56 -20.05 -38.99
CA ASN A 340 11.99 -20.30 -38.77
C ASN A 340 12.48 -19.70 -37.44
N ASP A 341 12.05 -18.47 -37.10
CA ASP A 341 12.40 -17.84 -35.82
C ASP A 341 11.86 -18.65 -34.62
N ILE A 342 10.63 -19.16 -34.71
CA ILE A 342 9.98 -19.96 -33.67
C ILE A 342 10.62 -21.34 -33.52
N GLU A 343 10.91 -22.01 -34.63
CA GLU A 343 11.58 -23.33 -34.64
C GLU A 343 12.97 -23.23 -34.02
N ASP A 344 13.74 -22.20 -34.35
CA ASP A 344 15.05 -21.94 -33.74
C ASP A 344 14.93 -21.67 -32.23
N LEU A 345 13.92 -20.92 -31.78
CA LEU A 345 13.66 -20.74 -30.35
C LEU A 345 13.20 -22.01 -29.63
N MET A 346 12.49 -22.90 -30.31
CA MET A 346 12.16 -24.22 -29.77
C MET A 346 13.41 -25.10 -29.62
N GLN A 347 14.30 -25.09 -30.62
CA GLN A 347 15.58 -25.81 -30.56
C GLN A 347 16.48 -25.28 -29.42
N LYS A 348 16.43 -23.98 -29.15
CA LYS A 348 17.13 -23.32 -28.04
C LYS A 348 16.46 -23.53 -26.67
N GLY A 349 15.36 -24.27 -26.60
CA GLY A 349 14.63 -24.51 -25.35
C GLY A 349 13.96 -23.25 -24.76
N VAL A 350 13.70 -22.24 -25.59
CA VAL A 350 13.06 -20.98 -25.17
C VAL A 350 11.53 -21.05 -25.32
N LEU A 351 11.04 -21.68 -26.39
CA LEU A 351 9.61 -21.86 -26.67
C LEU A 351 9.22 -23.32 -26.67
N LYS A 352 7.95 -23.59 -26.34
CA LYS A 352 7.30 -24.88 -26.59
C LYS A 352 5.91 -24.68 -27.19
N PRO A 353 5.39 -25.65 -27.97
CA PRO A 353 3.99 -25.64 -28.37
C PRO A 353 3.08 -25.85 -27.15
N THR A 354 1.88 -25.27 -27.20
CA THR A 354 0.80 -25.57 -26.24
C THR A 354 0.17 -26.93 -26.55
N GLU A 355 -0.33 -27.64 -25.54
CA GLU A 355 -1.06 -28.91 -25.72
C GLU A 355 -2.49 -28.74 -26.26
N GLU A 356 -2.96 -27.51 -26.41
CA GLU A 356 -4.31 -27.21 -26.86
C GLU A 356 -4.55 -27.60 -28.32
N LYS A 357 -5.69 -28.22 -28.60
CA LYS A 357 -6.14 -28.56 -29.94
C LYS A 357 -6.87 -27.37 -30.59
N GLY A 358 -6.49 -26.99 -31.80
CA GLY A 358 -7.10 -25.89 -32.55
C GLY A 358 -6.60 -25.80 -33.99
N ARG A 359 -7.14 -24.84 -34.76
CA ARG A 359 -6.74 -24.60 -36.17
C ARG A 359 -5.29 -24.13 -36.35
N SER A 360 -4.68 -23.59 -35.30
CA SER A 360 -3.33 -23.03 -35.32
C SER A 360 -2.54 -23.54 -34.12
N THR A 361 -1.29 -23.94 -34.31
CA THR A 361 -0.36 -24.20 -33.21
C THR A 361 -0.04 -22.89 -32.49
N ASN A 362 -0.16 -22.91 -31.17
CA ASN A 362 0.24 -21.81 -30.31
C ASN A 362 1.52 -22.16 -29.55
N TYR A 363 2.28 -21.14 -29.19
CA TYR A 363 3.58 -21.28 -28.53
C TYR A 363 3.61 -20.48 -27.23
N VAL A 364 4.34 -20.99 -26.24
CA VAL A 364 4.55 -20.32 -24.94
C VAL A 364 6.02 -20.41 -24.56
N LEU A 365 6.47 -19.47 -23.73
CA LEU A 365 7.80 -19.52 -23.13
C LEU A 365 7.93 -20.73 -22.22
N ILE A 366 9.10 -21.35 -22.24
CA ILE A 366 9.51 -22.32 -21.22
C ILE A 366 10.00 -21.50 -20.02
N LEU A 367 9.12 -21.26 -19.05
CA LEU A 367 9.45 -20.51 -17.85
C LEU A 367 10.20 -21.40 -16.84
N PRO A 368 11.18 -20.83 -16.11
CA PRO A 368 11.84 -21.54 -15.02
C PRO A 368 10.88 -21.77 -13.85
N VAL A 369 11.20 -22.74 -12.99
CA VAL A 369 10.53 -22.92 -11.70
C VAL A 369 11.21 -22.00 -10.69
N LEU A 370 10.44 -21.20 -9.96
CA LEU A 370 10.93 -20.50 -8.76
C LEU A 370 10.91 -21.51 -7.61
N GLU A 371 12.09 -21.89 -7.12
CA GLU A 371 12.23 -22.70 -5.90
C GLU A 371 11.78 -21.93 -4.65
#